data_AF-A0A222XD73-F1
#
_entry.id   AF-A0A222XD73-F1
#
_cell.length_a   1.000
_cell.length_b   1.000
_cell.length_c   1.000
_cell.angle_alpha   90.00
_cell.angle_beta   90.00
_cell.angle_gamma   90.00
#
_symmetry.space_group_name_H-M   'P 1'
#
loop_
_entity.id
_entity.type
_entity.pdbx_description
1 polymer ?
#
loop_
_entity_poly.entity_id
_entity_poly.type
_entity_poly.pdbx_seq_one_letter_code
_entity_poly.pdbx_strand_id
1 'polypeptide(L)'
;MTERIDLDGHGMSASLLDGVLQVKARNFAAKGALGAAERSIPVEEISAVEFTAPTMLKNGAVIVQSRVGKTIIHFLRKQAAAGQALYQALLESSGASPEAKVTAGFANEKWDAYDALAAERREALQSRLAQRAAEARAARERAQEELAAARAAAQAARAETQAAWSETRGAWRELKQAMAGAGGDARSSWRAVLHASSAGRVTELSALLDKAEAPEEFDVTVEIAAVEEQVGAGTGGPARTATDLAMFALQEAEAAAEIGDIAREEEMLLTALAVGRIRADRAERKEINAQIDRRIADGKLRRGAQMLGKIHGEGAIGRWARTNTLLPISSGEKWIEIWSDRVLTADAAYPISPETSAQVYMDGQEVVTQRPTLTRMALLSPLPGSALIPGMALQKQELRDRRNAEIQIRDVNWALRTALDPNTLSGPRQLAEQVNAIAGRTARQAPQTAQANDLLSQLERLAFLIDKGVISPEEAEGIKAAMLTAQG
;
A
#
# COMPACT_ATOMS: atom_id res chain seq x y z
N MET A 1 38.50 -31.89 11.38
CA MET A 1 37.89 -31.18 12.52
C MET A 1 38.78 -29.98 12.79
N THR A 2 38.33 -28.79 12.42
CA THR A 2 39.10 -27.55 12.57
C THR A 2 39.08 -27.16 14.04
N GLU A 3 40.25 -27.04 14.65
CA GLU A 3 40.37 -26.60 16.05
C GLU A 3 39.87 -25.16 16.19
N ARG A 4 38.96 -24.93 17.14
CA ARG A 4 38.44 -23.58 17.41
C ARG A 4 39.53 -22.78 18.12
N ILE A 5 39.91 -21.64 17.55
CA ILE A 5 40.92 -20.74 18.13
C ILE A 5 40.26 -19.43 18.49
N ASP A 6 40.26 -19.09 19.79
CA ASP A 6 39.71 -17.85 20.32
C ASP A 6 40.82 -16.90 20.78
N LEU A 7 40.68 -15.62 20.45
CA LEU A 7 41.56 -14.53 20.86
C LEU A 7 40.76 -13.41 21.51
N ASP A 8 40.99 -13.20 22.80
CA ASP A 8 40.47 -12.06 23.55
C ASP A 8 41.36 -10.83 23.38
N GLY A 9 41.07 -10.05 22.33
CA GLY A 9 41.75 -8.82 22.00
C GLY A 9 41.43 -7.62 22.93
N HIS A 10 42.17 -6.54 22.73
CA HIS A 10 41.94 -5.26 23.40
C HIS A 10 40.82 -4.49 22.70
N GLY A 11 39.61 -4.60 23.23
CA GLY A 11 38.42 -3.95 22.65
C GLY A 11 37.72 -4.77 21.55
N MET A 12 38.32 -5.88 21.11
CA MET A 12 37.72 -6.84 20.16
C MET A 12 37.92 -8.28 20.65
N SER A 13 37.09 -9.21 20.21
CA SER A 13 37.38 -10.65 20.28
C SER A 13 37.38 -11.23 18.88
N ALA A 14 38.27 -12.19 18.61
CA ALA A 14 38.31 -12.90 17.36
C ALA A 14 38.22 -14.40 17.59
N SER A 15 37.50 -15.11 16.74
CA SER A 15 37.37 -16.57 16.78
C SER A 15 37.46 -17.13 15.37
N LEU A 16 38.31 -18.12 15.17
CA LEU A 16 38.41 -18.88 13.92
C LEU A 16 37.69 -20.21 14.10
N LEU A 17 36.62 -20.41 13.34
CA LEU A 17 35.81 -21.63 13.35
C LEU A 17 35.33 -21.93 11.92
N ASP A 18 35.47 -23.20 11.50
CA ASP A 18 34.94 -23.70 10.22
C ASP A 18 35.32 -22.86 8.99
N GLY A 19 36.58 -22.39 8.93
CA GLY A 19 37.07 -21.59 7.80
C GLY A 19 36.54 -20.15 7.78
N VAL A 20 35.96 -19.66 8.87
CA VAL A 20 35.49 -18.28 9.00
C VAL A 20 36.13 -17.60 10.21
N LEU A 21 36.79 -16.47 9.98
CA LEU A 21 37.27 -15.59 11.03
C LEU A 21 36.16 -14.62 11.45
N GLN A 22 35.61 -14.81 12.65
CA GLN A 22 34.68 -13.88 13.25
C GLN A 22 35.43 -12.87 14.13
N VAL A 23 35.15 -11.59 13.96
CA VAL A 23 35.72 -10.48 14.75
C VAL A 23 34.58 -9.65 15.32
N LYS A 24 34.53 -9.50 16.63
CA LYS A 24 33.46 -8.79 17.35
C LYS A 24 34.01 -7.63 18.17
N ALA A 25 33.45 -6.44 17.98
CA ALA A 25 33.80 -5.26 18.75
C ALA A 25 33.14 -5.31 20.15
N ARG A 26 33.91 -5.02 21.20
CA ARG A 26 33.44 -4.98 22.60
C ARG A 26 33.08 -3.57 23.08
N ASN A 27 33.53 -2.54 22.38
CA ASN A 27 33.26 -1.14 22.73
C ASN A 27 33.08 -0.26 21.47
N PHE A 28 32.62 0.98 21.68
CA PHE A 28 32.31 1.91 20.59
C PHE A 28 33.54 2.28 19.74
N ALA A 29 34.71 2.47 20.37
CA ALA A 29 35.95 2.76 19.64
C ALA A 29 36.36 1.60 18.72
N ALA A 30 36.28 0.37 19.21
CA ALA A 30 36.52 -0.83 18.42
C ALA A 30 35.47 -1.02 17.32
N LYS A 31 34.20 -0.69 17.56
CA LYS A 31 33.16 -0.69 16.53
C LYS A 31 33.50 0.30 15.42
N GLY A 32 33.97 1.49 15.77
CA GLY A 32 34.44 2.50 14.81
C GLY A 32 35.67 2.07 14.02
N ALA A 33 36.59 1.30 14.61
CA ALA A 33 37.76 0.75 13.92
C ALA A 33 37.42 -0.47 13.04
N LEU A 34 36.45 -1.30 13.43
CA LEU A 34 36.00 -2.47 12.68
C LEU A 34 35.00 -2.12 11.56
N GLY A 35 34.31 -0.97 11.70
CA GLY A 35 33.23 -0.50 10.81
C GLY A 35 31.87 -1.17 11.10
N ALA A 36 31.85 -2.18 11.97
CA ALA A 36 30.67 -2.94 12.32
C ALA A 36 30.76 -3.44 13.77
N ALA A 37 29.64 -3.90 14.33
CA ALA A 37 29.63 -4.54 15.64
C ALA A 37 30.30 -5.93 15.60
N GLU A 38 30.16 -6.62 14.48
CA GLU A 38 30.67 -7.95 14.23
C GLU A 38 30.97 -8.11 12.74
N ARG A 39 31.98 -8.91 12.41
CA ARG A 39 32.42 -9.14 11.05
C ARG A 39 32.83 -10.60 10.88
N SER A 40 32.32 -11.23 9.82
CA SER A 40 32.72 -12.57 9.40
C SER A 40 33.58 -12.44 8.15
N ILE A 41 34.78 -12.99 8.18
CA ILE A 41 35.73 -12.98 7.05
C ILE A 41 36.00 -14.44 6.67
N PRO A 42 35.48 -14.92 5.54
CA PRO A 42 35.83 -16.25 5.03
C PRO A 42 37.34 -16.33 4.80
N VAL A 43 37.95 -17.43 5.22
CA VAL A 43 39.41 -17.58 5.16
C VAL A 43 39.90 -17.61 3.72
N GLU A 44 39.11 -18.11 2.76
CA GLU A 44 39.43 -18.04 1.33
C GLU A 44 39.51 -16.59 0.77
N GLU A 45 38.95 -15.60 1.47
CA GLU A 45 39.04 -14.19 1.06
C GLU A 45 40.29 -13.48 1.60
N ILE A 46 41.07 -14.14 2.45
CA ILE A 46 42.25 -13.57 3.10
C ILE A 46 43.45 -13.65 2.15
N SER A 47 43.90 -12.50 1.66
CA SER A 47 45.02 -12.43 0.72
C SER A 47 46.39 -12.24 1.39
N ALA A 48 46.41 -11.71 2.61
CA ALA A 48 47.64 -11.49 3.39
C ALA A 48 47.32 -11.45 4.88
N VAL A 49 48.24 -11.96 5.70
CA VAL A 49 48.15 -11.92 7.17
C VAL A 49 49.49 -11.45 7.71
N GLU A 50 49.47 -10.45 8.59
CA GLU A 50 50.66 -9.89 9.22
C GLU A 50 50.54 -9.96 10.74
N PHE A 51 51.64 -10.32 11.40
CA PHE A 51 51.73 -10.42 12.86
C PHE A 51 52.71 -9.42 13.42
N THR A 52 52.24 -8.60 14.36
CA THR A 52 53.08 -7.69 15.15
C THR A 52 53.15 -8.20 16.58
N ALA A 53 54.33 -8.68 16.99
CA ALA A 53 54.56 -9.14 18.36
C ALA A 53 54.42 -8.00 19.38
N PRO A 54 53.83 -8.25 20.57
CA PRO A 54 53.74 -7.24 21.62
C PRO A 54 55.13 -6.89 22.16
N THR A 55 55.35 -5.62 22.45
CA THR A 55 56.58 -5.11 23.09
C THR A 55 56.29 -4.57 24.49
N MET A 56 57.31 -4.06 25.20
CA MET A 56 57.09 -3.42 26.51
C MET A 56 56.22 -2.15 26.40
N LEU A 57 56.21 -1.48 25.25
CA LEU A 57 55.53 -0.18 25.07
C LEU A 57 54.26 -0.27 24.20
N LYS A 58 54.08 -1.35 23.44
CA LYS A 58 52.98 -1.49 22.48
C LYS A 58 52.34 -2.88 22.57
N ASN A 59 51.01 -2.89 22.52
CA ASN A 59 50.22 -4.11 22.34
C ASN A 59 50.54 -4.78 21.00
N GLY A 60 50.29 -6.09 20.91
CA GLY A 60 50.45 -6.84 19.67
C GLY A 60 49.24 -6.67 18.76
N ALA A 61 49.38 -7.09 17.49
CA ALA A 61 48.29 -7.06 16.53
C ALA A 61 48.37 -8.23 15.53
N VAL A 62 47.22 -8.77 15.18
CA VAL A 62 47.04 -9.60 13.97
C VAL A 62 46.32 -8.75 12.94
N ILE A 63 46.92 -8.58 11.77
CA ILE A 63 46.37 -7.76 10.68
C ILE A 63 46.00 -8.69 9.55
N VAL A 64 44.73 -8.64 9.13
CA VAL A 64 44.18 -9.50 8.07
C VAL A 64 43.76 -8.63 6.91
N GLN A 65 44.27 -8.93 5.71
CA GLN A 65 43.80 -8.31 4.46
C GLN A 65 42.79 -9.20 3.77
N SER A 66 41.58 -8.68 3.58
CA SER A 66 40.51 -9.30 2.79
C SER A 66 40.20 -8.48 1.54
N ARG A 67 39.31 -8.98 0.67
CA ARG A 67 38.76 -8.20 -0.46
C ARG A 67 38.20 -6.84 -0.06
N VAL A 68 37.62 -6.74 1.14
CA VAL A 68 36.99 -5.52 1.66
C VAL A 68 38.01 -4.54 2.27
N GLY A 69 39.24 -4.98 2.55
CA GLY A 69 40.31 -4.15 3.11
C GLY A 69 41.02 -4.81 4.30
N LYS A 70 41.87 -4.04 5.00
CA LYS A 70 42.56 -4.54 6.20
C LYS A 70 41.70 -4.43 7.45
N THR A 71 41.78 -5.45 8.29
CA THR A 71 41.19 -5.53 9.64
C THR A 71 42.32 -5.73 10.64
N ILE A 72 42.40 -4.89 11.67
CA ILE A 72 43.44 -4.96 12.71
C ILE A 72 42.83 -5.46 14.01
N ILE A 73 43.33 -6.59 14.51
CA ILE A 73 42.91 -7.20 15.78
C ILE A 73 44.02 -6.99 16.81
N HIS A 74 43.88 -5.97 17.64
CA HIS A 74 44.83 -5.70 18.72
C HIS A 74 44.65 -6.67 19.88
N PHE A 75 45.75 -7.13 20.48
CA PHE A 75 45.72 -8.02 21.65
C PHE A 75 46.73 -7.60 22.72
N LEU A 76 46.40 -7.89 23.99
CA LEU A 76 47.24 -7.57 25.14
C LEU A 76 48.48 -8.47 25.20
N ARG A 77 49.56 -8.01 25.84
CA ARG A 77 50.81 -8.79 26.00
C ARG A 77 50.59 -10.18 26.61
N LYS A 78 49.66 -10.32 27.55
CA LYS A 78 49.31 -11.62 28.16
C LYS A 78 48.68 -12.62 27.19
N GLN A 79 48.16 -12.15 26.04
CA GLN A 79 47.56 -12.94 24.98
C GLN A 79 48.51 -13.18 23.80
N ALA A 80 49.83 -12.99 23.98
CA ALA A 80 50.82 -13.15 22.91
C ALA A 80 50.76 -14.55 22.27
N ALA A 81 50.66 -15.60 23.09
CA ALA A 81 50.56 -16.98 22.61
C ALA A 81 49.29 -17.21 21.79
N ALA A 82 48.13 -16.72 22.27
CA ALA A 82 46.86 -16.82 21.55
C ALA A 82 46.87 -16.03 20.23
N GLY A 83 47.48 -14.83 20.21
CA GLY A 83 47.64 -14.03 19.01
C GLY A 83 48.53 -14.72 17.97
N GLN A 84 49.62 -15.36 18.41
CA GLN A 84 50.50 -16.14 17.54
C GLN A 84 49.81 -17.40 17.02
N ALA A 85 49.01 -18.09 17.85
CA ALA A 85 48.22 -19.24 17.42
C ALA A 85 47.19 -18.87 16.35
N LEU A 86 46.46 -17.76 16.54
CA LEU A 86 45.51 -17.25 15.54
C LEU A 86 46.22 -16.91 14.22
N TYR A 87 47.39 -16.27 14.28
CA TYR A 87 48.18 -15.95 13.08
C TYR A 87 48.58 -17.20 12.29
N GLN A 88 49.12 -18.22 12.98
CA GLN A 88 49.54 -19.46 12.32
C GLN A 88 48.35 -20.19 11.70
N ALA A 89 47.23 -20.28 12.42
CA ALA A 89 46.03 -20.92 11.89
C ALA A 89 45.43 -20.18 10.69
N LEU A 90 45.50 -18.85 10.67
CA LEU A 90 45.07 -18.06 9.52
C LEU A 90 45.99 -18.26 8.32
N LEU A 91 47.32 -18.34 8.50
CA LEU A 91 48.25 -18.65 7.41
C LEU A 91 47.98 -20.05 6.83
N GLU A 92 47.87 -21.06 7.70
CA GLU A 92 47.63 -22.44 7.29
C GLU A 92 46.29 -22.59 6.56
N SER A 93 45.24 -21.94 7.07
CA SER A 93 43.89 -22.09 6.52
C SER A 93 43.67 -21.24 5.26
N SER A 94 44.30 -20.07 5.13
CA SER A 94 44.14 -19.18 3.95
C SER A 94 45.07 -19.52 2.79
N GLY A 95 46.19 -20.20 3.06
CA GLY A 95 47.27 -20.37 2.09
C GLY A 95 47.99 -19.07 1.74
N ALA A 96 47.80 -18.00 2.51
CA ALA A 96 48.51 -16.74 2.31
C ALA A 96 50.02 -16.93 2.57
N SER A 97 50.86 -16.29 1.74
CA SER A 97 52.31 -16.33 1.95
C SER A 97 52.68 -15.62 3.25
N PRO A 98 53.57 -16.20 4.09
CA PRO A 98 54.05 -15.55 5.32
C PRO A 98 54.84 -14.26 5.04
N GLU A 99 55.30 -14.05 3.80
CA GLU A 99 56.01 -12.84 3.37
C GLU A 99 55.07 -11.76 2.80
N ALA A 100 53.78 -12.06 2.61
CA ALA A 100 52.82 -11.11 2.04
C ALA A 100 52.56 -9.95 3.00
N LYS A 101 52.89 -8.73 2.58
CA LYS A 101 52.63 -7.51 3.36
C LYS A 101 51.21 -6.99 3.14
N VAL A 102 50.59 -6.49 4.21
CA VAL A 102 49.27 -5.87 4.14
C VAL A 102 49.40 -4.44 3.60
N THR A 103 48.89 -4.20 2.40
CA THR A 103 48.98 -2.88 1.71
C THR A 103 47.64 -2.17 1.58
N ALA A 104 46.52 -2.85 1.87
CA ALA A 104 45.19 -2.26 1.73
C ALA A 104 44.91 -1.12 2.73
N GLY A 105 44.06 -0.18 2.32
CA GLY A 105 43.40 0.78 3.22
C GLY A 105 42.54 0.09 4.26
N PHE A 106 42.13 0.84 5.30
CA PHE A 106 41.25 0.29 6.33
C PHE A 106 39.92 -0.14 5.68
N ALA A 107 39.36 -1.26 6.13
CA ALA A 107 38.11 -1.75 5.56
C ALA A 107 36.93 -0.76 5.69
N ASN A 108 37.05 0.28 6.53
CA ASN A 108 36.06 1.34 6.69
C ASN A 108 36.17 2.42 5.62
N GLU A 109 37.34 2.62 5.01
CA GLU A 109 37.50 3.57 3.89
C GLU A 109 36.79 3.07 2.62
N LYS A 110 36.51 1.75 2.52
CA LYS A 110 35.65 1.21 1.46
C LYS A 110 34.15 1.33 1.75
N TRP A 111 33.75 1.60 3.00
CA TRP A 111 32.36 1.99 3.27
C TRP A 111 32.06 3.35 2.65
N ASP A 112 33.02 4.28 2.65
CA ASP A 112 32.90 5.55 1.91
C ASP A 112 32.76 5.30 0.39
N ALA A 113 33.43 4.27 -0.14
CA ALA A 113 33.27 3.87 -1.55
C ALA A 113 31.91 3.21 -1.83
N TYR A 114 31.35 2.43 -0.89
CA TYR A 114 30.00 1.89 -0.98
C TYR A 114 28.93 2.99 -0.82
N ASP A 115 29.14 3.96 0.05
CA ASP A 115 28.28 5.12 0.22
C ASP A 115 28.32 6.04 -1.01
N ALA A 116 29.48 6.20 -1.64
CA ALA A 116 29.63 6.88 -2.93
C ALA A 116 28.87 6.14 -4.05
N LEU A 117 29.01 4.81 -4.14
CA LEU A 117 28.26 4.00 -5.10
C LEU A 117 26.74 4.05 -4.84
N ALA A 118 26.33 4.09 -3.56
CA ALA A 118 24.94 4.23 -3.17
C ALA A 118 24.40 5.64 -3.45
N ALA A 119 25.25 6.68 -3.42
CA ALA A 119 24.89 8.03 -3.84
C ALA A 119 24.70 8.12 -5.35
N GLU A 120 25.62 7.56 -6.15
CA GLU A 120 25.49 7.47 -7.62
C GLU A 120 24.22 6.71 -8.03
N ARG A 121 23.92 5.58 -7.36
CA ARG A 121 22.67 4.83 -7.62
C ARG A 121 21.42 5.63 -7.27
N ARG A 122 21.46 6.43 -6.20
CA ARG A 122 20.35 7.32 -5.83
C ARG A 122 20.15 8.42 -6.87
N GLU A 123 21.22 9.01 -7.36
CA GLU A 123 21.16 10.03 -8.42
C GLU A 123 20.64 9.46 -9.74
N ALA A 124 21.09 8.26 -10.13
CA ALA A 124 20.58 7.56 -11.31
C ALA A 124 19.10 7.15 -11.19
N LEU A 125 18.63 6.81 -10.00
CA LEU A 125 17.21 6.56 -9.75
C LEU A 125 16.40 7.85 -9.80
N GLN A 126 16.91 8.94 -9.20
CA GLN A 126 16.26 10.24 -9.25
C GLN A 126 16.15 10.77 -10.68
N SER A 127 17.18 10.59 -11.52
CA SER A 127 17.11 10.99 -12.93
C SER A 127 16.10 10.17 -13.72
N ARG A 128 16.02 8.84 -13.50
CA ARG A 128 14.98 7.99 -14.11
C ARG A 128 13.57 8.37 -13.66
N LEU A 129 13.38 8.70 -12.39
CA LEU A 129 12.09 9.17 -11.87
C LEU A 129 11.71 10.53 -12.45
N ALA A 130 12.68 11.44 -12.57
CA ALA A 130 12.47 12.74 -13.21
C ALA A 130 12.11 12.59 -14.70
N GLN A 131 12.76 11.68 -15.41
CA GLN A 131 12.44 11.37 -16.80
C GLN A 131 11.02 10.80 -16.94
N ARG A 132 10.64 9.81 -16.12
CA ARG A 132 9.27 9.27 -16.11
C ARG A 132 8.23 10.34 -15.77
N ALA A 133 8.56 11.25 -14.85
CA ALA A 133 7.67 12.35 -14.50
C ALA A 133 7.51 13.35 -15.66
N ALA A 134 8.59 13.62 -16.43
CA ALA A 134 8.54 14.45 -17.62
C ALA A 134 7.71 13.80 -18.74
N GLU A 135 7.91 12.50 -18.98
CA GLU A 135 7.12 11.71 -19.94
C GLU A 135 5.63 11.71 -19.58
N ALA A 136 5.30 11.53 -18.29
CA ALA A 136 3.92 11.59 -17.81
C ALA A 136 3.28 12.98 -17.98
N ARG A 137 4.05 14.07 -17.80
CA ARG A 137 3.57 15.44 -18.07
C ARG A 137 3.30 15.66 -19.55
N ALA A 138 4.23 15.25 -20.42
CA ALA A 138 4.04 15.35 -21.86
C ALA A 138 2.83 14.53 -22.35
N ALA A 139 2.59 13.34 -21.78
CA ALA A 139 1.40 12.55 -22.08
C ALA A 139 0.10 13.27 -21.66
N ARG A 140 0.08 13.92 -20.49
CA ARG A 140 -1.07 14.72 -20.04
C ARG A 140 -1.32 15.94 -20.91
N GLU A 141 -0.27 16.63 -21.35
CA GLU A 141 -0.39 17.77 -22.27
C GLU A 141 -1.01 17.33 -23.60
N ARG A 142 -0.56 16.23 -24.20
CA ARG A 142 -1.19 15.67 -25.42
C ARG A 142 -2.65 15.31 -25.20
N ALA A 143 -2.97 14.63 -24.09
CA ALA A 143 -4.35 14.30 -23.77
C ALA A 143 -5.24 15.55 -23.57
N GLN A 144 -4.69 16.63 -23.01
CA GLN A 144 -5.40 17.91 -22.90
C GLN A 144 -5.60 18.59 -24.25
N GLU A 145 -4.63 18.54 -25.15
CA GLU A 145 -4.75 19.04 -26.52
C GLU A 145 -5.80 18.25 -27.31
N GLU A 146 -5.81 16.92 -27.19
CA GLU A 146 -6.83 16.04 -27.79
C GLU A 146 -8.22 16.34 -27.24
N LEU A 147 -8.37 16.51 -25.92
CA LEU A 147 -9.63 16.88 -25.29
C LEU A 147 -10.11 18.27 -25.75
N ALA A 148 -9.20 19.24 -25.88
CA ALA A 148 -9.52 20.58 -26.38
C ALA A 148 -9.97 20.54 -27.84
N ALA A 149 -9.31 19.75 -28.69
CA ALA A 149 -9.72 19.53 -30.07
C ALA A 149 -11.10 18.85 -30.16
N ALA A 150 -11.35 17.83 -29.35
CA ALA A 150 -12.65 17.16 -29.27
C ALA A 150 -13.76 18.12 -28.82
N ARG A 151 -13.49 18.97 -27.83
CA ARG A 151 -14.44 20.02 -27.38
C ARG A 151 -14.73 21.04 -28.48
N ALA A 152 -13.71 21.47 -29.22
CA ALA A 152 -13.90 22.39 -30.34
C ALA A 152 -14.76 21.76 -31.45
N ALA A 153 -14.52 20.49 -31.79
CA ALA A 153 -15.33 19.75 -32.76
C ALA A 153 -16.79 19.60 -32.29
N ALA A 154 -17.01 19.27 -31.02
CA ALA A 154 -18.36 19.18 -30.44
C ALA A 154 -19.09 20.54 -30.45
N GLN A 155 -18.38 21.65 -30.19
CA GLN A 155 -18.95 22.99 -30.28
C GLN A 155 -19.33 23.36 -31.73
N ALA A 156 -18.49 22.99 -32.71
CA ALA A 156 -18.82 23.20 -34.13
C ALA A 156 -20.07 22.41 -34.54
N ALA A 157 -20.18 21.13 -34.16
CA ALA A 157 -21.36 20.31 -34.41
C ALA A 157 -22.63 20.87 -33.72
N ARG A 158 -22.49 21.43 -32.51
CA ARG A 158 -23.59 22.13 -31.82
C ARG A 158 -24.02 23.40 -32.56
N ALA A 159 -23.07 24.16 -33.12
CA ALA A 159 -23.40 25.35 -33.91
C ALA A 159 -24.14 24.99 -35.21
N GLU A 160 -23.74 23.92 -35.90
CA GLU A 160 -24.42 23.43 -37.10
C GLU A 160 -25.85 22.95 -36.81
N THR A 161 -26.03 22.16 -35.74
CA THR A 161 -27.36 21.70 -35.32
C THR A 161 -28.26 22.86 -34.89
N GLN A 162 -27.71 23.87 -34.20
CA GLN A 162 -28.45 25.07 -33.83
C GLN A 162 -28.84 25.91 -35.06
N ALA A 163 -27.98 26.01 -36.07
CA ALA A 163 -28.28 26.66 -37.34
C ALA A 163 -29.43 25.94 -38.08
N ALA A 164 -29.35 24.62 -38.24
CA ALA A 164 -30.41 23.81 -38.86
C ALA A 164 -31.75 23.95 -38.12
N TRP A 165 -31.71 24.02 -36.78
CA TRP A 165 -32.90 24.24 -35.96
C TRP A 165 -33.51 25.64 -36.12
N SER A 166 -32.66 26.66 -36.31
CA SER A 166 -33.11 28.02 -36.57
C SER A 166 -33.81 28.14 -37.94
N GLU A 167 -33.31 27.45 -38.96
CA GLU A 167 -33.92 27.38 -40.29
C GLU A 167 -35.28 26.69 -40.26
N THR A 168 -35.37 25.52 -39.61
CA THR A 168 -36.64 24.80 -39.44
C THR A 168 -37.67 25.63 -38.67
N ARG A 169 -37.27 26.37 -37.64
CA ARG A 169 -38.15 27.35 -36.97
C ARG A 169 -38.58 28.50 -37.88
N GLY A 170 -37.72 28.94 -38.79
CA GLY A 170 -38.06 29.93 -39.82
C GLY A 170 -39.17 29.42 -40.73
N ALA A 171 -38.96 28.25 -41.33
CA ALA A 171 -39.94 27.59 -42.20
C ALA A 171 -41.27 27.34 -41.48
N TRP A 172 -41.23 26.96 -40.19
CA TRP A 172 -42.45 26.77 -39.39
C TRP A 172 -43.22 28.08 -39.19
N ARG A 173 -42.52 29.21 -38.99
CA ARG A 173 -43.15 30.53 -38.87
C ARG A 173 -43.79 30.97 -40.18
N GLU A 174 -43.10 30.79 -41.31
CA GLU A 174 -43.65 31.09 -42.64
C GLU A 174 -44.89 30.24 -42.95
N LEU A 175 -44.84 28.94 -42.66
CA LEU A 175 -45.98 28.04 -42.79
C LEU A 175 -47.17 28.52 -41.93
N LYS A 176 -46.91 28.91 -40.67
CA LYS A 176 -47.94 29.42 -39.76
C LYS A 176 -48.57 30.72 -40.28
N GLN A 177 -47.78 31.62 -40.87
CA GLN A 177 -48.28 32.84 -41.51
C GLN A 177 -49.11 32.54 -42.76
N ALA A 178 -48.67 31.63 -43.62
CA ALA A 178 -49.43 31.19 -44.79
C ALA A 178 -50.79 30.57 -44.38
N MET A 179 -50.82 29.75 -43.32
CA MET A 179 -52.06 29.20 -42.76
C MET A 179 -52.99 30.29 -42.18
N ALA A 180 -52.43 31.36 -41.61
CA ALA A 180 -53.22 32.48 -41.11
C ALA A 180 -53.89 33.27 -42.25
N GLY A 181 -53.27 33.37 -43.43
CA GLY A 181 -53.84 34.03 -44.61
C GLY A 181 -54.82 33.19 -45.44
N ALA A 182 -54.79 31.85 -45.32
CA ALA A 182 -55.65 30.96 -46.09
C ALA A 182 -57.10 30.91 -45.52
N GLY A 183 -58.10 31.03 -46.41
CA GLY A 183 -59.53 30.98 -46.06
C GLY A 183 -59.99 29.64 -45.48
N GLY A 184 -61.20 29.61 -44.89
CA GLY A 184 -61.72 28.51 -44.06
C GLY A 184 -61.61 27.10 -44.68
N ASP A 185 -61.86 26.95 -45.97
CA ASP A 185 -61.82 25.65 -46.68
C ASP A 185 -60.40 25.14 -46.96
N ALA A 186 -59.40 26.03 -47.02
CA ALA A 186 -57.99 25.63 -47.16
C ALA A 186 -57.40 25.16 -45.82
N ARG A 187 -57.90 25.67 -44.68
CA ARG A 187 -57.43 25.24 -43.35
C ARG A 187 -57.87 23.82 -42.98
N SER A 188 -59.03 23.36 -43.47
CA SER A 188 -59.55 22.02 -43.21
C SER A 188 -58.81 20.95 -44.01
N SER A 189 -58.47 21.20 -45.28
CA SER A 189 -57.68 20.28 -46.10
C SER A 189 -56.23 20.14 -45.60
N TRP A 190 -55.62 21.23 -45.13
CA TRP A 190 -54.27 21.18 -44.57
C TRP A 190 -54.17 20.47 -43.22
N ARG A 191 -55.20 20.55 -42.35
CA ARG A 191 -55.25 19.74 -41.12
C ARG A 191 -55.23 18.24 -41.40
N ALA A 192 -55.89 17.79 -42.46
CA ALA A 192 -55.89 16.39 -42.85
C ALA A 192 -54.50 15.91 -43.30
N VAL A 193 -53.73 16.76 -44.01
CA VAL A 193 -52.35 16.46 -44.45
C VAL A 193 -51.35 16.50 -43.29
N LEU A 194 -51.48 17.48 -42.39
CA LEU A 194 -50.61 17.59 -41.20
C LEU A 194 -50.82 16.44 -40.21
N HIS A 195 -52.05 15.97 -40.00
CA HIS A 195 -52.31 14.81 -39.14
C HIS A 195 -51.73 13.50 -39.70
N ALA A 196 -51.63 13.36 -41.02
CA ALA A 196 -51.02 12.20 -41.66
C ALA A 196 -49.48 12.22 -41.61
N SER A 197 -48.84 13.41 -41.56
CA SER A 197 -47.37 13.55 -41.67
C SER A 197 -46.65 13.85 -40.34
N SER A 198 -47.34 14.43 -39.35
CA SER A 198 -46.71 14.91 -38.10
C SER A 198 -46.55 13.83 -37.00
N ALA A 199 -47.28 12.72 -37.08
CA ALA A 199 -47.20 11.66 -36.07
C ALA A 199 -45.84 10.94 -36.04
N GLY A 200 -45.09 10.91 -37.16
CA GLY A 200 -43.74 10.34 -37.18
C GLY A 200 -42.66 11.29 -36.64
N ARG A 201 -42.68 12.55 -37.08
CA ARG A 201 -41.59 13.52 -36.82
C ARG A 201 -41.61 14.14 -35.43
N VAL A 202 -42.78 14.26 -34.80
CA VAL A 202 -42.87 14.80 -33.42
C VAL A 202 -42.26 13.82 -32.40
N THR A 203 -42.42 12.52 -32.64
CA THR A 203 -41.82 11.45 -31.83
C THR A 203 -40.29 11.44 -31.94
N GLU A 204 -39.77 11.71 -33.14
CA GLU A 204 -38.33 11.80 -33.42
C GLU A 204 -37.65 13.00 -32.74
N LEU A 205 -38.31 14.16 -32.76
CA LEU A 205 -37.81 15.39 -32.12
C LEU A 205 -37.86 15.34 -30.59
N SER A 206 -38.87 14.67 -30.01
CA SER A 206 -38.96 14.47 -28.56
C SER A 206 -37.82 13.58 -28.05
N ALA A 207 -37.48 12.52 -28.79
CA ALA A 207 -36.39 11.61 -28.42
C ALA A 207 -34.99 12.26 -28.47
N LEU A 208 -34.82 13.33 -29.26
CA LEU A 208 -33.55 14.07 -29.36
C LEU A 208 -33.38 15.10 -28.24
N LEU A 209 -34.47 15.70 -27.73
CA LEU A 209 -34.41 16.66 -26.62
C LEU A 209 -34.14 15.96 -25.27
N ASP A 210 -34.72 14.79 -25.04
CA ASP A 210 -34.48 14.00 -23.82
C ASP A 210 -33.01 13.52 -23.70
N LYS A 211 -32.26 13.53 -24.81
CA LYS A 211 -30.85 13.10 -24.87
C LYS A 211 -29.85 14.20 -24.54
N ALA A 212 -30.27 15.47 -24.50
CA ALA A 212 -29.35 16.62 -24.44
C ALA A 212 -29.24 17.30 -23.06
N GLU A 213 -30.07 16.93 -22.08
CA GLU A 213 -30.24 17.68 -20.81
C GLU A 213 -29.59 17.05 -19.56
N ALA A 214 -28.85 15.94 -19.65
CA ALA A 214 -28.23 15.31 -18.48
C ALA A 214 -26.81 15.88 -18.16
N PRO A 215 -26.52 16.24 -16.88
CA PRO A 215 -25.19 16.71 -16.44
C PRO A 215 -24.13 15.59 -16.43
N GLU A 216 -22.83 15.95 -16.43
CA GLU A 216 -21.65 15.05 -16.37
C GLU A 216 -21.62 14.23 -15.06
N GLU A 217 -22.52 13.25 -14.93
CA GLU A 217 -22.30 12.03 -14.17
C GLU A 217 -21.35 11.12 -14.96
N PHE A 218 -20.76 10.11 -14.30
CA PHE A 218 -20.09 8.98 -14.96
C PHE A 218 -21.00 8.48 -16.08
N ASP A 219 -20.67 8.87 -17.32
CA ASP A 219 -21.55 8.64 -18.46
C ASP A 219 -21.36 7.20 -18.90
N VAL A 220 -22.12 6.32 -18.25
CA VAL A 220 -22.07 4.90 -18.51
C VAL A 220 -22.35 4.58 -19.98
N THR A 221 -22.95 5.51 -20.74
CA THR A 221 -23.15 5.32 -22.18
C THR A 221 -21.86 5.42 -22.99
N VAL A 222 -20.87 6.22 -22.54
CA VAL A 222 -19.53 6.30 -23.16
C VAL A 222 -18.74 5.02 -22.93
N GLU A 223 -18.78 4.49 -21.71
CA GLU A 223 -18.17 3.21 -21.35
C GLU A 223 -18.81 2.04 -22.11
N ILE A 224 -20.15 2.02 -22.24
CA ILE A 224 -20.85 1.04 -23.09
C ILE A 224 -20.38 1.15 -24.55
N ALA A 225 -20.21 2.37 -25.07
CA ALA A 225 -19.72 2.56 -26.44
C ALA A 225 -18.27 2.09 -26.61
N ALA A 226 -17.40 2.30 -25.62
CA ALA A 226 -16.02 1.79 -25.63
C ALA A 226 -15.97 0.26 -25.59
N VAL A 227 -16.83 -0.36 -24.78
CA VAL A 227 -17.01 -1.82 -24.78
C VAL A 227 -17.57 -2.29 -26.12
N GLU A 228 -18.59 -1.63 -26.68
CA GLU A 228 -19.13 -1.94 -28.02
C GLU A 228 -18.04 -1.85 -29.11
N GLU A 229 -17.15 -0.86 -29.04
CA GLU A 229 -16.03 -0.67 -29.97
C GLU A 229 -14.98 -1.77 -29.82
N GLN A 230 -14.53 -2.09 -28.60
CA GLN A 230 -13.55 -3.16 -28.36
C GLN A 230 -14.09 -4.53 -28.78
N VAL A 231 -15.35 -4.79 -28.47
CA VAL A 231 -16.05 -6.03 -28.80
C VAL A 231 -16.32 -6.11 -30.32
N GLY A 232 -16.57 -4.98 -30.98
CA GLY A 232 -16.85 -4.86 -32.42
C GLY A 232 -15.62 -4.85 -33.33
N ALA A 233 -14.49 -4.30 -32.86
CA ALA A 233 -13.25 -4.16 -33.64
C ALA A 233 -12.58 -5.50 -34.01
N GLY A 234 -12.92 -6.60 -33.31
CA GLY A 234 -12.27 -7.90 -33.49
C GLY A 234 -12.93 -8.87 -34.47
N THR A 235 -14.22 -8.72 -34.80
CA THR A 235 -14.94 -9.74 -35.58
C THR A 235 -16.10 -9.11 -36.36
N GLY A 236 -16.08 -9.18 -37.70
CA GLY A 236 -17.20 -8.79 -38.58
C GLY A 236 -18.42 -9.71 -38.48
N GLY A 237 -18.89 -9.99 -37.27
CA GLY A 237 -20.05 -10.82 -36.96
C GLY A 237 -21.34 -10.01 -36.74
N PRO A 238 -22.50 -10.68 -36.62
CA PRO A 238 -23.80 -10.03 -36.44
C PRO A 238 -23.87 -9.18 -35.16
N ALA A 239 -24.83 -8.25 -35.12
CA ALA A 239 -25.08 -7.38 -33.97
C ALA A 239 -25.14 -8.19 -32.67
N ARG A 240 -24.18 -7.97 -31.78
CA ARG A 240 -24.06 -8.70 -30.52
C ARG A 240 -25.16 -8.28 -29.56
N THR A 241 -25.68 -9.26 -28.82
CA THR A 241 -26.79 -9.07 -27.88
C THR A 241 -26.34 -8.26 -26.65
N ALA A 242 -27.29 -7.70 -25.89
CA ALA A 242 -26.96 -7.03 -24.63
C ALA A 242 -26.27 -7.98 -23.64
N THR A 243 -26.63 -9.26 -23.70
CA THR A 243 -26.00 -10.33 -22.93
C THR A 243 -24.52 -10.49 -23.29
N ASP A 244 -24.16 -10.47 -24.57
CA ASP A 244 -22.76 -10.63 -25.01
C ASP A 244 -21.88 -9.47 -24.50
N LEU A 245 -22.37 -8.24 -24.57
CA LEU A 245 -21.66 -7.05 -24.08
C LEU A 245 -21.50 -7.08 -22.56
N ALA A 246 -22.56 -7.45 -21.83
CA ALA A 246 -22.49 -7.60 -20.38
C ALA A 246 -21.53 -8.73 -19.98
N MET A 247 -21.51 -9.86 -20.69
CA MET A 247 -20.60 -10.96 -20.42
C MET A 247 -19.14 -10.60 -20.66
N PHE A 248 -18.84 -9.79 -21.68
CA PHE A 248 -17.50 -9.25 -21.90
C PHE A 248 -17.06 -8.36 -20.74
N ALA A 249 -17.90 -7.40 -20.32
CA ALA A 249 -17.59 -6.54 -19.17
C ALA A 249 -17.40 -7.36 -17.88
N LEU A 250 -18.19 -8.42 -17.67
CA LEU A 250 -17.98 -9.32 -16.52
C LEU A 250 -16.67 -10.10 -16.61
N GLN A 251 -16.19 -10.48 -17.79
CA GLN A 251 -14.91 -11.16 -17.97
C GLN A 251 -13.73 -10.22 -17.69
N GLU A 252 -13.80 -8.97 -18.16
CA GLU A 252 -12.83 -7.93 -17.81
C GLU A 252 -12.83 -7.64 -16.31
N ALA A 253 -14.01 -7.61 -15.68
CA ALA A 253 -14.12 -7.47 -14.23
C ALA A 253 -13.46 -8.65 -13.49
N GLU A 254 -13.63 -9.88 -13.97
CA GLU A 254 -12.96 -11.06 -13.39
C GLU A 254 -11.44 -10.98 -13.58
N ALA A 255 -10.95 -10.60 -14.76
CA ALA A 255 -9.52 -10.43 -15.02
C ALA A 255 -8.91 -9.34 -14.12
N ALA A 256 -9.63 -8.23 -13.93
CA ALA A 256 -9.26 -7.19 -12.99
C ALA A 256 -9.25 -7.71 -11.54
N ALA A 257 -10.25 -8.52 -11.15
CA ALA A 257 -10.33 -9.14 -9.83
C ALA A 257 -9.17 -10.13 -9.56
N GLU A 258 -8.75 -10.89 -10.58
CA GLU A 258 -7.61 -11.83 -10.55
C GLU A 258 -6.27 -11.10 -10.34
N ILE A 259 -6.07 -9.95 -10.99
CA ILE A 259 -4.87 -9.12 -10.86
C ILE A 259 -4.95 -8.22 -9.60
N GLY A 260 -6.14 -8.07 -9.02
CA GLY A 260 -6.40 -7.22 -7.86
C GLY A 260 -6.58 -5.73 -8.21
N ASP A 261 -6.94 -5.41 -9.46
CA ASP A 261 -7.30 -4.05 -9.90
C ASP A 261 -8.78 -3.77 -9.61
N ILE A 262 -9.02 -3.15 -8.46
CA ILE A 262 -10.36 -3.03 -7.87
C ILE A 262 -11.17 -1.93 -8.55
N ALA A 263 -10.52 -0.82 -8.89
CA ALA A 263 -11.19 0.28 -9.57
C ALA A 263 -11.72 -0.20 -10.93
N ARG A 264 -10.91 -0.98 -11.65
CA ARG A 264 -11.31 -1.56 -12.92
C ARG A 264 -12.37 -2.65 -12.77
N GLU A 265 -12.27 -3.51 -11.75
CA GLU A 265 -13.30 -4.51 -11.43
C GLU A 265 -14.68 -3.86 -11.21
N GLU A 266 -14.74 -2.81 -10.36
CA GLU A 266 -15.99 -2.11 -10.08
C GLU A 266 -16.53 -1.34 -11.28
N GLU A 267 -15.65 -0.67 -12.02
CA GLU A 267 -16.01 0.03 -13.27
C GLU A 267 -16.67 -0.94 -14.26
N MET A 268 -16.04 -2.08 -14.52
CA MET A 268 -16.56 -3.08 -15.45
C MET A 268 -17.85 -3.76 -14.94
N LEU A 269 -17.98 -3.97 -13.62
CA LEU A 269 -19.23 -4.45 -13.01
C LEU A 269 -20.39 -3.45 -13.20
N LEU A 270 -20.13 -2.16 -13.01
CA LEU A 270 -21.12 -1.10 -13.25
C LEU A 270 -21.49 -1.01 -14.72
N THR A 271 -20.52 -1.14 -15.62
CA THR A 271 -20.74 -1.20 -17.07
C THR A 271 -21.63 -2.39 -17.43
N ALA A 272 -21.38 -3.59 -16.90
CA ALA A 272 -22.24 -4.77 -17.13
C ALA A 272 -23.69 -4.56 -16.65
N LEU A 273 -23.87 -3.98 -15.46
CA LEU A 273 -25.20 -3.65 -14.92
C LEU A 273 -25.92 -2.61 -15.78
N ALA A 274 -25.20 -1.62 -16.30
CA ALA A 274 -25.77 -0.57 -17.13
C ALA A 274 -26.13 -1.06 -18.53
N VAL A 275 -25.33 -1.95 -19.14
CA VAL A 275 -25.71 -2.67 -20.37
C VAL A 275 -27.04 -3.39 -20.14
N GLY A 276 -27.14 -4.14 -19.03
CA GLY A 276 -28.38 -4.79 -18.64
C GLY A 276 -29.55 -3.80 -18.51
N ARG A 277 -29.34 -2.65 -17.87
CA ARG A 277 -30.40 -1.65 -17.67
C ARG A 277 -30.88 -1.01 -18.98
N ILE A 278 -29.95 -0.66 -19.87
CA ILE A 278 -30.18 0.19 -21.04
C ILE A 278 -30.58 -0.62 -22.28
N ARG A 279 -29.92 -1.76 -22.52
CA ARG A 279 -30.03 -2.51 -23.77
C ARG A 279 -30.82 -3.81 -23.64
N ALA A 280 -30.79 -4.44 -22.47
CA ALA A 280 -31.32 -5.79 -22.30
C ALA A 280 -32.83 -5.82 -22.01
N ASP A 281 -33.50 -6.84 -22.53
CA ASP A 281 -34.90 -7.10 -22.19
C ASP A 281 -35.04 -7.61 -20.73
N ARG A 282 -36.24 -8.03 -20.32
CA ARG A 282 -36.46 -8.53 -18.94
C ARG A 282 -35.77 -9.89 -18.69
N ALA A 283 -35.74 -10.76 -19.69
CA ALA A 283 -35.16 -12.09 -19.57
C ALA A 283 -33.63 -12.00 -19.53
N GLU A 284 -33.04 -11.23 -20.44
CA GLU A 284 -31.60 -10.96 -20.50
C GLU A 284 -31.11 -10.25 -19.22
N ARG A 285 -31.84 -9.26 -18.70
CA ARG A 285 -31.49 -8.64 -17.40
C ARG A 285 -31.46 -9.64 -16.25
N LYS A 286 -32.40 -10.58 -16.23
CA LYS A 286 -32.44 -11.61 -15.20
C LYS A 286 -31.24 -12.55 -15.34
N GLU A 287 -30.86 -12.88 -16.57
CA GLU A 287 -29.67 -13.69 -16.85
C GLU A 287 -28.37 -12.98 -16.45
N ILE A 288 -28.20 -11.70 -16.84
CA ILE A 288 -27.03 -10.89 -16.45
C ILE A 288 -26.88 -10.83 -14.93
N ASN A 289 -27.97 -10.53 -14.20
CA ASN A 289 -27.94 -10.51 -12.74
C ASN A 289 -27.62 -11.89 -12.14
N ALA A 290 -28.17 -12.98 -12.70
CA ALA A 290 -27.86 -14.33 -12.26
C ALA A 290 -26.39 -14.70 -12.50
N GLN A 291 -25.78 -14.22 -13.59
CA GLN A 291 -24.35 -14.42 -13.86
C GLN A 291 -23.48 -13.63 -12.89
N ILE A 292 -23.84 -12.37 -12.58
CA ILE A 292 -23.18 -11.57 -11.55
C ILE A 292 -23.24 -12.30 -10.20
N ASP A 293 -24.43 -12.72 -9.77
CA ASP A 293 -24.62 -13.40 -8.49
C ASP A 293 -23.87 -14.75 -8.44
N ARG A 294 -23.84 -15.51 -9.55
CA ARG A 294 -23.05 -16.75 -9.64
C ARG A 294 -21.56 -16.47 -9.50
N ARG A 295 -21.01 -15.50 -10.24
CA ARG A 295 -19.58 -15.15 -10.17
C ARG A 295 -19.17 -14.64 -8.79
N ILE A 296 -20.07 -13.92 -8.11
CA ILE A 296 -19.87 -13.51 -6.72
C ILE A 296 -19.88 -14.72 -5.78
N ALA A 297 -20.85 -15.63 -5.93
CA ALA A 297 -20.92 -16.85 -5.14
C ALA A 297 -19.68 -17.75 -5.35
N ASP A 298 -19.14 -17.76 -6.57
CA ASP A 298 -17.91 -18.46 -6.94
C ASP A 298 -16.64 -17.72 -6.47
N GLY A 299 -16.76 -16.52 -5.88
CA GLY A 299 -15.65 -15.71 -5.40
C GLY A 299 -14.83 -15.01 -6.49
N LYS A 300 -15.33 -14.99 -7.73
CA LYS A 300 -14.65 -14.38 -8.90
C LYS A 300 -14.86 -12.89 -9.03
N LEU A 301 -15.98 -12.37 -8.50
CA LEU A 301 -16.31 -10.95 -8.51
C LEU A 301 -16.68 -10.49 -7.10
N ARG A 302 -16.28 -9.27 -6.76
CA ARG A 302 -16.50 -8.64 -5.45
C ARG A 302 -17.63 -7.63 -5.60
N ARG A 303 -18.70 -7.73 -4.80
CA ARG A 303 -19.87 -6.84 -4.91
C ARG A 303 -19.98 -5.88 -3.74
N GLY A 304 -20.16 -4.60 -4.06
CA GLY A 304 -20.66 -3.59 -3.14
C GLY A 304 -19.69 -3.21 -2.03
N ALA A 305 -18.39 -3.19 -2.34
CA ALA A 305 -17.41 -2.66 -1.41
C ALA A 305 -17.74 -1.18 -1.19
N GLN A 306 -18.19 -0.84 0.02
CA GLN A 306 -18.45 0.54 0.39
C GLN A 306 -17.20 1.10 1.07
N MET A 307 -16.67 2.22 0.58
CA MET A 307 -15.63 2.94 1.29
C MET A 307 -16.17 3.42 2.64
N LEU A 308 -15.61 2.92 3.72
CA LEU A 308 -15.99 3.28 5.09
C LEU A 308 -15.31 4.58 5.52
N GLY A 309 -14.04 4.74 5.13
CA GLY A 309 -13.30 5.97 5.37
C GLY A 309 -11.81 5.84 5.06
N LYS A 310 -11.12 6.97 5.17
CA LYS A 310 -9.69 7.10 4.91
C LYS A 310 -8.96 7.60 6.14
N ILE A 311 -7.86 6.95 6.47
CA ILE A 311 -6.98 7.30 7.56
C ILE A 311 -5.71 7.90 6.94
N HIS A 312 -5.42 9.14 7.28
CA HIS A 312 -4.16 9.77 6.92
C HIS A 312 -3.14 9.55 8.03
N GLY A 313 -1.99 9.00 7.67
CA GLY A 313 -0.85 8.93 8.56
C GLY A 313 -0.33 10.34 8.85
N GLU A 314 0.26 10.51 10.02
CA GLU A 314 0.88 11.77 10.40
C GLU A 314 1.95 12.18 9.37
N GLY A 315 1.86 13.42 8.89
CA GLY A 315 2.84 14.01 7.99
C GLY A 315 4.23 14.09 8.63
N ALA A 316 5.28 14.13 7.78
CA ALA A 316 6.66 14.20 8.24
C ALA A 316 6.95 15.39 9.18
N ILE A 317 6.26 16.52 8.98
CA ILE A 317 6.39 17.72 9.81
C ILE A 317 5.83 17.50 11.22
N GLY A 318 4.67 16.84 11.35
CA GLY A 318 4.10 16.50 12.65
C GLY A 318 5.04 15.59 13.45
N ARG A 319 5.58 14.55 12.77
CA ARG A 319 6.58 13.65 13.37
C ARG A 319 7.84 14.37 13.82
N TRP A 320 8.31 15.35 13.04
CA TRP A 320 9.51 16.13 13.37
C TRP A 320 9.27 17.10 14.53
N ALA A 321 8.09 17.70 14.62
CA ALA A 321 7.71 18.57 15.73
C ALA A 321 7.70 17.84 17.09
N ARG A 322 7.39 16.53 17.08
CA ARG A 322 7.53 15.66 18.26
C ARG A 322 9.00 15.32 18.47
N THR A 323 9.66 16.10 19.33
CA THR A 323 11.11 16.18 19.52
C THR A 323 11.78 14.93 20.13
N ASN A 324 11.13 13.77 20.14
CA ASN A 324 11.64 12.53 20.74
C ASN A 324 11.92 11.47 19.67
N THR A 325 13.11 11.56 19.09
CA THR A 325 13.77 10.61 18.18
C THR A 325 14.13 9.25 18.80
N LEU A 326 13.62 8.92 20.00
CA LEU A 326 14.10 7.76 20.77
C LEU A 326 13.43 6.43 20.40
N LEU A 327 12.31 6.46 19.65
CA LEU A 327 11.72 5.25 19.11
C LEU A 327 11.65 5.40 17.58
N PRO A 328 12.40 4.59 16.80
CA PRO A 328 12.20 4.55 15.36
C PRO A 328 10.79 3.99 15.14
N ILE A 329 9.83 4.88 14.91
CA ILE A 329 8.54 4.50 14.36
C ILE A 329 8.87 3.95 12.97
N SER A 330 8.83 2.62 12.83
CA SER A 330 8.96 1.96 11.52
C SER A 330 8.04 2.69 10.56
N SER A 331 8.56 3.13 9.40
CA SER A 331 7.80 3.93 8.45
C SER A 331 6.50 3.22 8.07
N GLY A 332 5.42 3.58 8.76
CA GLY A 332 4.10 3.04 8.49
C GLY A 332 3.54 3.58 7.19
N GLU A 333 2.40 3.02 6.78
CA GLU A 333 1.69 3.44 5.60
C GLU A 333 1.28 4.92 5.71
N LYS A 334 1.50 5.69 4.65
CA LYS A 334 1.19 7.14 4.64
C LYS A 334 -0.31 7.41 4.72
N TRP A 335 -1.11 6.52 4.18
CA TRP A 335 -2.56 6.55 4.27
C TRP A 335 -3.08 5.12 4.14
N ILE A 336 -4.24 4.88 4.72
CA ILE A 336 -4.97 3.62 4.63
C ILE A 336 -6.41 3.96 4.25
N GLU A 337 -6.94 3.32 3.22
CA GLU A 337 -8.36 3.39 2.87
C GLU A 337 -9.04 2.10 3.33
N ILE A 338 -10.12 2.24 4.10
CA ILE A 338 -10.85 1.11 4.67
C ILE A 338 -12.17 0.99 3.92
N TRP A 339 -12.39 -0.19 3.35
CA TRP A 339 -13.57 -0.57 2.62
C TRP A 339 -14.31 -1.65 3.39
N SER A 340 -15.56 -1.92 3.01
CA SER A 340 -16.41 -2.87 3.73
C SER A 340 -15.93 -4.33 3.68
N ASP A 341 -14.95 -4.65 2.84
CA ASP A 341 -14.41 -6.00 2.64
C ASP A 341 -12.88 -6.07 2.63
N ARG A 342 -12.17 -4.93 2.65
CA ARG A 342 -10.71 -4.87 2.53
C ARG A 342 -10.11 -3.57 3.07
N VAL A 343 -8.79 -3.54 3.16
CA VAL A 343 -7.97 -2.40 3.53
C VAL A 343 -6.97 -2.14 2.40
N LEU A 344 -6.99 -0.94 1.84
CA LEU A 344 -6.09 -0.51 0.76
C LEU A 344 -4.98 0.37 1.31
N THR A 345 -3.77 0.12 0.83
CA THR A 345 -2.61 0.99 1.00
C THR A 345 -2.13 1.48 -0.37
N ALA A 346 -1.03 2.24 -0.41
CA ALA A 346 -0.50 2.71 -1.68
C ALA A 346 -0.01 1.58 -2.60
N ASP A 347 0.43 0.48 -1.99
CA ASP A 347 1.15 -0.59 -2.70
C ASP A 347 0.36 -1.90 -2.77
N ALA A 348 -0.65 -2.10 -1.92
CA ALA A 348 -1.36 -3.37 -1.81
C ALA A 348 -2.81 -3.24 -1.32
N ALA A 349 -3.60 -4.27 -1.61
CA ALA A 349 -4.95 -4.46 -1.10
C ALA A 349 -4.99 -5.70 -0.20
N TYR A 350 -5.52 -5.54 1.01
CA TYR A 350 -5.56 -6.58 2.03
C TYR A 350 -7.00 -6.93 2.38
N PRO A 351 -7.49 -8.16 2.13
CA PRO A 351 -8.87 -8.54 2.42
C PRO A 351 -9.14 -8.55 3.93
N ILE A 352 -10.33 -8.13 4.35
CA ILE A 352 -10.81 -8.25 5.73
C ILE A 352 -11.40 -9.66 5.89
N SER A 353 -10.64 -10.54 6.53
CA SER A 353 -11.03 -11.90 6.87
C SER A 353 -11.72 -11.97 8.26
N PRO A 354 -12.30 -13.12 8.64
CA PRO A 354 -12.75 -13.39 10.01
C PRO A 354 -11.69 -13.14 11.09
N GLU A 355 -10.41 -13.32 10.77
CA GLU A 355 -9.27 -13.19 11.66
C GLU A 355 -8.69 -11.77 11.72
N THR A 356 -9.18 -10.86 10.86
CA THR A 356 -8.73 -9.47 10.86
C THR A 356 -9.12 -8.77 12.17
N SER A 357 -8.15 -8.09 12.78
CA SER A 357 -8.34 -7.25 13.96
C SER A 357 -7.72 -5.87 13.77
N ALA A 358 -8.46 -4.83 14.16
CA ALA A 358 -8.02 -3.45 14.12
C ALA A 358 -8.04 -2.84 15.54
N GLN A 359 -6.94 -2.18 15.93
CA GLN A 359 -6.83 -1.52 17.21
C GLN A 359 -6.04 -0.21 17.09
N VAL A 360 -6.50 0.83 17.77
CA VAL A 360 -5.78 2.10 17.91
C VAL A 360 -5.07 2.11 19.27
N TYR A 361 -3.76 2.21 19.23
CA TYR A 361 -2.91 2.38 20.41
C TYR A 361 -2.58 3.85 20.60
N MET A 362 -2.55 4.27 21.86
CA MET A 362 -2.05 5.58 22.26
C MET A 362 -1.16 5.38 23.48
N ASP A 363 0.08 5.81 23.37
CA ASP A 363 1.08 5.77 24.44
C ASP A 363 1.64 7.18 24.67
N GLY A 364 2.27 7.40 25.81
CA GLY A 364 2.86 8.68 26.20
C GLY A 364 1.90 9.63 26.92
N GLN A 365 2.45 10.77 27.34
CA GLN A 365 1.73 11.78 28.12
C GLN A 365 2.06 13.18 27.61
N GLU A 366 1.10 14.09 27.70
CA GLU A 366 1.32 15.51 27.45
C GLU A 366 1.96 16.13 28.70
N VAL A 367 3.22 16.57 28.59
CA VAL A 367 3.96 17.13 29.71
C VAL A 367 4.03 18.64 29.54
N VAL A 368 3.26 19.36 30.34
CA VAL A 368 3.34 20.82 30.43
C VAL A 368 4.50 21.19 31.34
N THR A 369 5.65 21.55 30.77
CA THR A 369 6.78 22.02 31.59
C THR A 369 6.67 23.53 31.77
N GLN A 370 6.36 23.97 32.99
CA GLN A 370 6.38 25.39 33.33
C GLN A 370 7.80 25.76 33.77
N ARG A 371 8.53 26.52 32.94
CA ARG A 371 9.83 27.04 33.36
C ARG A 371 9.62 28.44 33.94
N PRO A 372 9.95 28.66 35.23
CA PRO A 372 9.97 30.02 35.77
C PRO A 372 11.09 30.78 35.08
N THR A 373 10.75 31.66 34.13
CA THR A 373 11.73 32.51 33.45
C THR A 373 12.14 33.63 34.38
N LEU A 374 13.26 33.47 35.09
CA LEU A 374 13.87 34.48 35.98
C LEU A 374 14.22 35.79 35.26
N THR A 375 14.33 35.78 33.93
CA THR A 375 14.87 36.88 33.14
C THR A 375 13.96 38.12 33.04
N ARG A 376 12.66 38.01 33.31
CA ARG A 376 11.75 39.18 33.32
C ARG A 376 11.64 39.91 34.66
N MET A 377 12.03 39.29 35.78
CA MET A 377 12.04 40.00 37.08
C MET A 377 13.21 40.99 37.20
N ALA A 378 14.31 40.77 36.48
CA ALA A 378 15.48 41.64 36.54
C ALA A 378 15.32 42.96 35.76
N LEU A 379 14.42 43.03 34.76
CA LEU A 379 14.36 44.14 33.80
C LEU A 379 13.22 45.14 34.08
N LEU A 380 12.27 44.82 34.96
CA LEU A 380 11.19 45.73 35.36
C LEU A 380 11.27 46.18 36.83
N SER A 381 12.42 45.98 37.49
CA SER A 381 12.69 46.54 38.82
C SER A 381 13.68 47.71 38.70
N PRO A 382 13.24 48.94 38.40
CA PRO A 382 14.15 50.08 38.38
C PRO A 382 14.46 50.64 39.78
N LEU A 383 13.88 50.14 40.88
CA LEU A 383 14.06 50.74 42.21
C LEU A 383 14.14 49.72 43.37
N PRO A 384 15.17 49.81 44.25
CA PRO A 384 15.22 49.04 45.48
C PRO A 384 14.22 49.64 46.48
N GLY A 385 13.01 49.09 46.58
CA GLY A 385 12.05 49.45 47.63
C GLY A 385 10.56 49.34 47.32
N SER A 386 10.14 49.17 46.06
CA SER A 386 8.72 48.97 45.76
C SER A 386 8.33 47.50 45.87
N ALA A 387 7.71 47.18 47.00
CA ALA A 387 6.97 45.96 47.22
C ALA A 387 5.83 45.78 46.20
N LEU A 388 5.55 44.51 45.90
CA LEU A 388 4.23 43.99 45.54
C LEU A 388 3.62 44.46 44.21
N ILE A 389 4.02 43.83 43.12
CA ILE A 389 3.05 43.38 42.11
C ILE A 389 3.08 41.84 42.09
N PRO A 390 2.32 41.17 42.98
CA PRO A 390 2.11 39.73 42.89
C PRO A 390 1.10 39.47 41.75
N GLY A 391 1.61 39.11 40.59
CA GLY A 391 0.81 38.81 39.40
C GLY A 391 1.22 39.75 38.28
N MET A 392 1.99 39.35 37.28
CA MET A 392 1.78 38.18 36.46
C MET A 392 3.15 37.73 35.93
N ALA A 393 3.82 36.82 36.64
CA ALA A 393 4.90 36.07 36.01
C ALA A 393 4.24 35.17 34.96
N LEU A 394 4.15 35.63 33.71
CA LEU A 394 3.81 34.83 32.53
C LEU A 394 4.87 33.72 32.43
N GLN A 395 4.62 32.62 33.14
CA GLN A 395 5.42 31.42 33.05
C GLN A 395 5.37 30.96 31.61
N LYS A 396 6.53 30.83 30.98
CA LYS A 396 6.60 30.22 29.66
C LYS A 396 6.24 28.75 29.84
N GLN A 397 5.00 28.41 29.50
CA GLN A 397 4.55 27.04 29.43
C GLN A 397 5.13 26.44 28.15
N GLU A 398 6.03 25.47 28.31
CA GLU A 398 6.52 24.66 27.22
C GLU A 398 5.67 23.39 27.19
N LEU A 399 4.70 23.35 26.28
CA LEU A 399 3.92 22.15 26.03
C LEU A 399 4.80 21.15 25.28
N ARG A 400 5.16 20.04 25.93
CA ARG A 400 5.84 18.93 25.28
C ARG A 400 4.86 17.78 25.15
N ASP A 401 4.26 17.67 23.98
CA ASP A 401 3.44 16.50 23.66
C ASP A 401 4.35 15.31 23.36
N ARG A 402 4.29 14.28 24.21
CA ARG A 402 5.00 13.00 24.01
C ARG A 402 4.04 11.88 23.65
N ARG A 403 2.77 12.19 23.37
CA ARG A 403 1.80 11.18 22.96
C ARG A 403 2.17 10.67 21.58
N ASN A 404 2.21 9.35 21.44
CA ASN A 404 2.30 8.65 20.18
C ASN A 404 1.01 7.86 20.00
N ALA A 405 0.39 7.99 18.84
CA ALA A 405 -0.78 7.20 18.51
C ALA A 405 -0.50 6.44 17.22
N GLU A 406 -0.94 5.20 17.18
CA GLU A 406 -0.85 4.36 15.99
C GLU A 406 -2.13 3.54 15.84
N ILE A 407 -2.56 3.33 14.60
CA ILE A 407 -3.53 2.30 14.28
C ILE A 407 -2.78 1.07 13.75
N GLN A 408 -3.10 -0.08 14.30
CA GLN A 408 -2.66 -1.38 13.81
C GLN A 408 -3.86 -2.13 13.28
N ILE A 409 -3.81 -2.54 12.02
CA ILE A 409 -4.77 -3.47 11.43
C ILE A 409 -3.99 -4.71 11.04
N ARG A 410 -4.36 -5.87 11.55
CA ARG A 410 -3.63 -7.12 11.33
C ARG A 410 -4.56 -8.27 11.04
N ASP A 411 -4.02 -9.22 10.31
CA ASP A 411 -4.61 -10.51 9.98
C ASP A 411 -3.57 -11.60 10.26
N VAL A 412 -3.87 -12.86 9.94
CA VAL A 412 -2.92 -13.98 10.06
C VAL A 412 -1.74 -13.79 9.09
N ASN A 413 -2.00 -13.26 7.90
CA ASN A 413 -1.01 -13.21 6.82
C ASN A 413 -0.36 -11.83 6.61
N TRP A 414 -0.91 -10.78 7.24
CA TRP A 414 -0.44 -9.41 7.02
C TRP A 414 -0.67 -8.52 8.24
N ALA A 415 0.10 -7.45 8.36
CA ALA A 415 -0.09 -6.45 9.40
C ALA A 415 0.31 -5.06 8.90
N LEU A 416 -0.60 -4.11 9.08
CA LEU A 416 -0.46 -2.71 8.75
C LEU A 416 -0.35 -1.87 10.03
N ARG A 417 0.50 -0.86 9.97
CA ARG A 417 0.66 0.14 11.03
C ARG A 417 0.74 1.52 10.42
N THR A 418 0.00 2.46 10.99
CA THR A 418 0.04 3.87 10.59
C THR A 418 0.07 4.75 11.83
N ALA A 419 1.07 5.63 11.91
CA ALA A 419 1.17 6.64 12.95
C ALA A 419 0.10 7.71 12.75
N LEU A 420 -0.58 8.10 13.83
CA LEU A 420 -1.69 9.05 13.84
C LEU A 420 -1.33 10.31 14.63
N ASP A 421 -2.06 11.40 14.36
CA ASP A 421 -2.08 12.56 15.25
C ASP A 421 -2.95 12.24 16.49
N PRO A 422 -2.40 12.31 17.72
CA PRO A 422 -3.10 12.06 18.99
C PRO A 422 -4.36 12.90 19.17
N ASN A 423 -4.47 14.03 18.48
CA ASN A 423 -5.62 14.92 18.58
C ASN A 423 -6.78 14.50 17.65
N THR A 424 -6.57 13.53 16.75
CA THR A 424 -7.54 13.13 15.71
C THR A 424 -7.96 11.66 15.80
N LEU A 425 -7.99 11.08 17.01
CA LEU A 425 -8.19 9.64 17.19
C LEU A 425 -9.64 9.15 17.08
N SER A 426 -10.64 10.03 17.09
CA SER A 426 -12.06 9.63 17.04
C SER A 426 -12.41 8.88 15.75
N GLY A 427 -12.04 9.42 14.59
CA GLY A 427 -12.27 8.80 13.29
C GLY A 427 -11.57 7.43 13.14
N PRO A 428 -10.26 7.33 13.37
CA PRO A 428 -9.54 6.06 13.32
C PRO A 428 -10.08 4.99 14.28
N ARG A 429 -10.55 5.38 15.48
CA ARG A 429 -11.18 4.43 16.43
C ARG A 429 -12.51 3.89 15.89
N GLN A 430 -13.37 4.77 15.37
CA GLN A 430 -14.63 4.37 14.75
C GLN A 430 -14.40 3.43 13.55
N LEU A 431 -13.39 3.72 12.73
CA LEU A 431 -13.03 2.85 11.61
C LEU A 431 -12.48 1.49 12.09
N ALA A 432 -11.64 1.46 13.12
CA ALA A 432 -11.17 0.21 13.69
C ALA A 432 -12.32 -0.66 14.24
N GLU A 433 -13.29 -0.05 14.91
CA GLU A 433 -14.52 -0.74 15.36
C GLU A 433 -15.33 -1.29 14.19
N GLN A 434 -15.45 -0.54 13.09
CA GLN A 434 -16.14 -1.00 11.88
C GLN A 434 -15.42 -2.17 11.21
N VAL A 435 -14.08 -2.15 11.13
CA VAL A 435 -13.29 -3.29 10.62
C VAL A 435 -13.55 -4.54 11.46
N ASN A 436 -13.49 -4.43 12.79
CA ASN A 436 -13.77 -5.56 13.68
C ASN A 436 -15.23 -6.07 13.54
N ALA A 437 -16.19 -5.17 13.33
CA ALA A 437 -17.59 -5.54 13.10
C ALA A 437 -17.79 -6.25 11.76
N ILE A 438 -17.06 -5.86 10.71
CA ILE A 438 -17.06 -6.55 9.42
C ILE A 438 -16.44 -7.94 9.57
N ALA A 439 -15.24 -8.04 10.12
CA ALA A 439 -14.57 -9.32 10.37
C ALA A 439 -15.48 -10.28 11.16
N GLY A 440 -16.17 -9.77 12.20
CA GLY A 440 -17.14 -10.54 12.98
C GLY A 440 -18.40 -10.95 12.20
N ARG A 441 -18.85 -10.18 11.20
CA ARG A 441 -19.95 -10.56 10.31
C ARG A 441 -19.49 -11.63 9.31
N THR A 442 -18.31 -11.46 8.72
CA THR A 442 -17.71 -12.43 7.82
C THR A 442 -17.50 -13.77 8.54
N ALA A 443 -17.07 -13.76 9.80
CA ALA A 443 -16.95 -14.97 10.63
C ALA A 443 -18.28 -15.72 10.82
N ARG A 444 -19.41 -14.99 10.91
CA ARG A 444 -20.76 -15.58 11.06
C ARG A 444 -21.36 -16.04 9.74
N GLN A 445 -21.00 -15.37 8.64
CA GLN A 445 -21.47 -15.68 7.29
C GLN A 445 -20.62 -16.73 6.59
N ALA A 446 -19.38 -16.92 7.03
CA ALA A 446 -18.53 -18.02 6.61
C ALA A 446 -19.39 -19.29 6.72
N PRO A 447 -19.68 -19.95 5.59
CA PRO A 447 -20.61 -21.04 5.60
C PRO A 447 -20.03 -22.07 6.57
N GLN A 448 -20.85 -22.52 7.53
CA GLN A 448 -20.51 -23.62 8.43
C GLN A 448 -20.32 -24.95 7.67
N THR A 449 -20.04 -24.90 6.36
CA THR A 449 -19.90 -26.00 5.41
C THR A 449 -18.59 -26.77 5.54
N ALA A 450 -17.85 -26.61 6.64
CA ALA A 450 -16.79 -27.54 7.04
C ALA A 450 -16.94 -28.02 8.50
N GLN A 451 -18.10 -27.81 9.13
CA GLN A 451 -18.49 -28.58 10.33
C GLN A 451 -19.43 -29.75 10.01
N ALA A 452 -19.76 -29.95 8.72
CA ALA A 452 -20.31 -31.20 8.25
C ALA A 452 -19.17 -32.19 7.90
N ASN A 453 -18.87 -33.05 8.88
CA ASN A 453 -18.52 -34.46 8.65
C ASN A 453 -17.22 -34.84 7.95
N ASP A 454 -16.12 -34.11 8.10
CA ASP A 454 -14.83 -34.76 7.85
C ASP A 454 -14.44 -35.61 9.07
N LEU A 455 -14.94 -36.84 9.07
CA LEU A 455 -14.65 -37.85 10.10
C LEU A 455 -13.14 -38.02 10.26
N LEU A 456 -12.37 -37.78 9.19
CA LEU A 456 -10.91 -37.76 9.21
C LEU A 456 -10.38 -36.64 10.14
N SER A 457 -10.82 -35.39 9.96
CA SER A 457 -10.45 -34.26 10.82
C SER A 457 -10.85 -34.47 12.29
N GLN A 458 -11.97 -35.14 12.55
CA GLN A 458 -12.38 -35.51 13.92
C GLN A 458 -11.48 -36.60 14.52
N LEU A 459 -11.10 -37.60 13.73
CA LEU A 459 -10.15 -38.64 14.13
C LEU A 459 -8.74 -38.07 14.38
N GLU A 460 -8.28 -37.11 13.57
CA GLU A 460 -6.98 -36.44 13.77
C GLU A 460 -6.94 -35.62 15.06
N ARG A 461 -8.03 -34.90 15.38
CA ARG A 461 -8.16 -34.21 16.67
C ARG A 461 -8.14 -35.17 17.85
N LEU A 462 -8.79 -36.32 17.69
CA LEU A 462 -8.87 -37.34 18.72
C LEU A 462 -7.49 -37.98 18.95
N ALA A 463 -6.74 -38.25 17.89
CA ALA A 463 -5.35 -38.70 17.96
C ALA A 463 -4.43 -37.68 18.65
N PHE A 464 -4.61 -36.38 18.34
CA PHE A 464 -3.87 -35.31 19.00
C PHE A 464 -4.15 -35.22 20.51
N LEU A 465 -5.41 -35.41 20.93
CA LEU A 465 -5.78 -35.39 22.35
C LEU A 465 -5.21 -36.57 23.15
N ILE A 466 -5.07 -37.74 22.51
CA ILE A 466 -4.38 -38.91 23.09
C ILE A 466 -2.88 -38.61 23.25
N ASP A 467 -2.23 -38.05 22.22
CA ASP A 467 -0.79 -37.71 22.26
C ASP A 467 -0.47 -36.68 23.36
N LYS A 468 -1.39 -35.74 23.61
CA LYS A 468 -1.27 -34.77 24.71
C LYS A 468 -1.67 -35.31 26.08
N GLY A 469 -2.11 -36.56 26.18
CA GLY A 469 -2.54 -37.18 27.44
C GLY A 469 -3.78 -36.50 28.06
N VAL A 470 -4.58 -35.79 27.25
CA VAL A 470 -5.78 -35.09 27.70
C VAL A 470 -6.94 -36.08 27.92
N ILE A 471 -6.97 -37.15 27.13
CA ILE A 471 -7.92 -38.24 27.23
C ILE A 471 -7.16 -39.58 27.24
N SER A 472 -7.72 -40.57 27.94
CA SER A 472 -7.18 -41.92 27.92
C SER A 472 -7.47 -42.63 26.59
N PRO A 473 -6.67 -43.65 26.20
CA PRO A 473 -6.94 -44.44 25.00
C PRO A 473 -8.33 -45.11 25.01
N GLU A 474 -8.82 -45.52 26.19
CA GLU A 474 -10.13 -46.16 26.34
C GLU A 474 -11.29 -45.17 26.10
N GLU A 475 -11.17 -43.93 26.60
CA GLU A 475 -12.16 -42.87 26.34
C GLU A 475 -12.18 -42.47 24.86
N ALA A 476 -11.00 -42.43 24.24
CA ALA A 476 -10.85 -42.18 22.81
C ALA A 476 -11.56 -43.22 21.94
N GLU A 477 -11.46 -44.51 22.27
CA GLU A 477 -12.18 -45.58 21.58
C GLU A 477 -13.70 -45.43 21.72
N GLY A 478 -14.18 -45.05 22.91
CA GLY A 478 -15.60 -44.78 23.14
C GLY A 478 -16.15 -43.63 22.28
N ILE A 479 -15.40 -42.54 22.18
CA ILE A 479 -15.78 -41.39 21.33
C ILE A 479 -15.74 -41.77 19.85
N LYS A 480 -14.71 -42.52 19.42
CA LYS A 480 -14.59 -43.01 18.04
C LYS A 480 -15.74 -43.94 17.66
N ALA A 481 -16.14 -44.85 18.55
CA ALA A 481 -17.28 -45.73 18.34
C ALA A 481 -18.59 -44.94 18.21
N ALA A 482 -18.80 -43.95 19.09
CA ALA A 482 -19.97 -43.08 19.04
C ALA A 482 -20.06 -42.28 17.73
N MET A 483 -18.93 -41.76 17.23
CA MET A 483 -18.84 -41.04 15.96
C MET A 483 -19.20 -41.93 14.75
N LEU A 484 -18.76 -43.19 14.75
CA LEU A 484 -19.08 -44.14 13.67
C LEU A 484 -20.55 -44.57 13.68
N THR A 485 -21.15 -44.78 14.86
CA THR A 485 -22.59 -45.09 14.97
C THR A 485 -23.50 -43.93 14.62
N ALA A 486 -23.04 -42.68 14.72
CA ALA A 486 -23.86 -41.51 14.38
C ALA A 486 -24.00 -41.28 12.86
N GLN A 487 -23.23 -41.99 12.03
CA GLN A 487 -23.23 -41.86 10.57
C GLN A 487 -23.90 -43.02 9.82
N GLY A 488 -24.21 -44.12 10.49
CA GLY A 488 -24.99 -45.24 9.94
C GLY A 488 -26.45 -45.13 10.37
#